data_AF-A0A2H5QT11-F1
#
_entry.id   AF-A0A2H5QT11-F1
#
_cell.length_a   1.000
_cell.length_b   1.000
_cell.length_c   1.000
_cell.angle_alpha   90.00
_cell.angle_beta   90.00
_cell.angle_gamma   90.00
#
_symmetry.space_group_name_H-M   'P 1'
#
loop_
_entity.id
_entity.type
_entity.pdbx_description
1 polymer ?
#
loop_
_entity_poly.entity_id
_entity_poly.type
_entity_poly.pdbx_seq_one_letter_code
_entity_poly.pdbx_strand_id
1 'polypeptide(L)'
;MNSDLYEAAAKGEIEPFNQLAIDRQLGSLVTHKKNTVLHVNIIASYTQNKEGESVSTKFVERIIEMCPSLLLQVNAKGDAPLHVAARYGHAAVVEALIEIAKQESDQEIESGVESTARHMLGMKNDEEDTALHEAVQSGSLDVVKILLGADPAFPYSANGSGETPLYLAAARAHKEISAEILQKCPSPAHEGPNGKTALHAAVCSRSCAASRCHKLHRSSRFLPSPRSCLIPNSTTTSLFALIPSHTRLSHPMNRSVNISWVLKVGYEEVIHGDQASLKLPKAWI
;
A
#
# COMPACT_ATOMS: atom_id res chain seq x y z
N MET A 1 -19.56 -30.69 3.56
CA MET A 1 -18.76 -30.92 4.78
C MET A 1 -17.90 -29.72 5.14
N ASN A 2 -17.05 -29.16 4.27
CA ASN A 2 -16.19 -28.03 4.69
C ASN A 2 -16.89 -26.65 4.72
N SER A 3 -18.14 -26.54 4.25
CA SER A 3 -18.88 -25.25 4.25
C SER A 3 -19.04 -24.70 5.67
N ASP A 4 -19.38 -25.56 6.62
CA ASP A 4 -19.63 -25.19 8.02
C ASP A 4 -18.34 -24.71 8.69
N LEU A 5 -17.19 -25.31 8.35
CA LEU A 5 -15.87 -24.88 8.82
C LEU A 5 -15.53 -23.49 8.27
N TYR A 6 -15.79 -23.22 6.99
CA TYR A 6 -15.51 -21.89 6.44
C TYR A 6 -16.46 -20.82 6.99
N GLU A 7 -17.70 -21.19 7.31
CA GLU A 7 -18.63 -20.29 8.01
C GLU A 7 -18.15 -19.99 9.44
N ALA A 8 -17.67 -21.01 10.17
CA ALA A 8 -17.05 -20.83 11.48
C ALA A 8 -15.80 -19.93 11.41
N ALA A 9 -14.92 -20.13 10.42
CA ALA A 9 -13.77 -19.25 10.19
C ALA A 9 -14.21 -17.81 9.89
N ALA A 10 -15.25 -17.63 9.06
CA ALA A 10 -15.79 -16.31 8.74
C ALA A 10 -16.34 -15.58 9.97
N LYS A 11 -16.92 -16.31 10.93
CA LYS A 11 -17.42 -15.79 12.21
C LYS A 11 -16.34 -15.64 13.28
N GLY A 12 -15.15 -16.18 13.06
CA GLY A 12 -14.06 -16.20 14.05
C GLY A 12 -14.27 -17.22 15.18
N GLU A 13 -15.04 -18.27 14.94
CA GLU A 13 -15.25 -19.37 15.90
C GLU A 13 -14.06 -20.33 15.88
N ILE A 14 -13.36 -20.50 17.00
CA ILE A 14 -12.14 -21.32 17.05
C ILE A 14 -12.40 -22.81 17.27
N GLU A 15 -13.49 -23.15 17.97
CA GLU A 15 -13.76 -24.51 18.46
C GLU A 15 -13.68 -25.60 17.37
N PRO A 16 -14.23 -25.40 16.16
CA PRO A 16 -14.18 -26.43 15.11
C PRO A 16 -12.76 -26.75 14.61
N PHE A 17 -11.79 -25.86 14.86
CA PHE A 17 -10.41 -26.00 14.38
C PHE A 17 -9.48 -26.70 15.37
N ASN A 18 -9.86 -26.80 16.65
CA ASN A 18 -9.05 -27.43 17.70
C ASN A 18 -8.64 -28.86 17.34
N GLN A 19 -9.62 -29.68 16.90
CA GLN A 19 -9.35 -31.07 16.53
C GLN A 19 -8.54 -31.16 15.23
N LEU A 20 -8.83 -30.30 14.25
CA LEU A 20 -8.10 -30.27 12.97
C LEU A 20 -6.63 -29.85 13.13
N ALA A 21 -6.33 -29.02 14.14
CA ALA A 21 -4.98 -28.67 14.51
C ALA A 21 -4.22 -29.87 15.10
N ILE A 22 -4.85 -30.62 16.01
CA ILE A 22 -4.29 -31.86 16.58
C ILE A 22 -3.99 -32.88 15.48
N ASP A 23 -4.92 -33.02 14.53
CA ASP A 23 -4.80 -33.96 13.42
C ASP A 23 -3.87 -33.48 12.30
N ARG A 24 -3.25 -32.30 12.44
CA ARG A 24 -2.38 -31.64 11.45
C ARG A 24 -3.05 -31.45 10.07
N GLN A 25 -4.36 -31.31 10.05
CA GLN A 25 -5.16 -31.12 8.83
C GLN A 25 -5.44 -29.65 8.53
N LEU A 26 -5.20 -28.75 9.50
CA LEU A 26 -5.56 -27.33 9.38
C LEU A 26 -4.87 -26.63 8.19
N GLY A 27 -3.59 -26.91 7.91
CA GLY A 27 -2.86 -26.34 6.76
C GLY A 27 -3.36 -26.84 5.39
N SER A 28 -3.99 -28.01 5.37
CA SER A 28 -4.58 -28.61 4.17
C SER A 28 -6.01 -28.14 3.91
N LEU A 29 -6.62 -27.46 4.88
CA LEU A 29 -7.99 -26.94 4.76
C LEU A 29 -8.00 -25.66 3.93
N VAL A 30 -8.20 -25.82 2.63
CA VAL A 30 -8.25 -24.71 1.67
C VAL A 30 -9.52 -24.72 0.83
N THR A 31 -10.04 -23.53 0.53
CA THR A 31 -11.17 -23.37 -0.39
C THR A 31 -10.76 -23.66 -1.85
N HIS A 32 -11.72 -23.66 -2.79
CA HIS A 32 -11.43 -23.76 -4.23
C HIS A 32 -10.51 -22.66 -4.76
N LYS A 33 -10.45 -21.48 -4.10
CA LYS A 33 -9.49 -20.40 -4.41
C LYS A 33 -8.20 -20.51 -3.60
N LYS A 34 -7.93 -21.68 -3.02
CA LYS A 34 -6.83 -21.96 -2.09
C LYS A 34 -6.78 -21.02 -0.87
N ASN A 35 -7.87 -20.33 -0.55
CA ASN A 35 -7.93 -19.52 0.67
C ASN A 35 -7.89 -20.46 1.88
N THR A 36 -6.92 -20.26 2.77
CA THR A 36 -6.88 -20.86 4.11
C THR A 36 -7.94 -20.25 5.01
N VAL A 37 -8.11 -20.80 6.21
CA VAL A 37 -9.01 -20.27 7.25
C VAL A 37 -8.70 -18.81 7.62
N LEU A 38 -7.43 -18.40 7.62
CA LEU A 38 -7.01 -17.01 7.86
C LEU A 38 -7.52 -16.09 6.76
N HIS A 39 -7.31 -16.45 5.49
CA HIS A 39 -7.82 -15.66 4.36
C HIS A 39 -9.34 -15.50 4.43
N VAL A 40 -10.07 -16.57 4.75
CA VAL A 40 -11.53 -16.54 4.87
C VAL A 40 -11.97 -15.59 5.99
N ASN A 41 -11.36 -15.69 7.17
CA ASN A 41 -11.68 -14.82 8.30
C ASN A 41 -11.41 -13.34 7.99
N ILE A 42 -10.23 -13.04 7.45
CA ILE A 42 -9.83 -11.67 7.10
C ILE A 42 -10.81 -11.08 6.07
N ILE A 43 -11.11 -11.81 4.98
CA ILE A 43 -12.07 -11.37 3.95
C ILE A 43 -13.48 -11.16 4.55
N ALA A 44 -13.93 -12.09 5.39
CA ALA A 44 -15.26 -12.03 5.98
C ALA A 44 -15.42 -10.82 6.91
N SER A 45 -14.39 -10.50 7.70
CA SER A 45 -14.40 -9.38 8.64
C SER A 45 -14.64 -8.03 7.95
N TYR A 46 -14.13 -7.84 6.73
CA TYR A 46 -14.44 -6.66 5.92
C TYR A 46 -15.92 -6.56 5.53
N THR A 47 -16.56 -7.68 5.21
CA THR A 47 -17.96 -7.70 4.74
C THR A 47 -19.00 -7.59 5.85
N GLN A 48 -18.64 -8.02 7.07
CA GLN A 48 -19.55 -8.07 8.21
C GLN A 48 -19.52 -6.79 9.05
N ASN A 49 -18.39 -6.08 9.06
CA ASN A 49 -18.24 -4.88 9.86
C ASN A 49 -18.97 -3.69 9.21
N LYS A 50 -20.11 -3.33 9.80
CA LYS A 50 -20.68 -1.99 9.63
C LYS A 50 -19.74 -1.00 10.34
N GLU A 51 -19.55 0.16 9.73
CA GLU A 51 -18.59 1.20 10.11
C GLU A 51 -18.41 1.34 11.65
N GLY A 52 -17.19 1.04 12.14
CA GLY A 52 -16.75 1.39 13.49
C GLY A 52 -16.45 0.24 14.47
N GLU A 53 -16.68 -1.02 14.12
CA GLU A 53 -16.35 -2.15 15.00
C GLU A 53 -14.89 -2.62 14.82
N SER A 54 -14.17 -2.74 15.94
CA SER A 54 -12.78 -3.22 15.98
C SER A 54 -12.73 -4.69 15.55
N VAL A 55 -11.93 -5.00 14.53
CA VAL A 55 -11.71 -6.37 14.06
C VAL A 55 -10.99 -7.15 15.16
N SER A 56 -11.63 -8.17 15.72
CA SER A 56 -11.02 -9.07 16.70
C SER A 56 -9.86 -9.85 16.07
N THR A 57 -8.64 -9.68 16.58
CA THR A 57 -7.43 -10.39 16.14
C THR A 57 -7.27 -11.77 16.77
N LYS A 58 -8.06 -12.07 17.82
CA LYS A 58 -7.96 -13.30 18.62
C LYS A 58 -8.03 -14.58 17.80
N PHE A 59 -8.89 -14.61 16.78
CA PHE A 59 -9.00 -15.77 15.91
C PHE A 59 -7.71 -15.98 15.10
N VAL A 60 -7.15 -14.90 14.56
CA VAL A 60 -5.90 -14.93 13.77
C VAL A 60 -4.73 -15.40 14.64
N GLU A 61 -4.55 -14.77 15.80
CA GLU A 61 -3.53 -15.15 16.79
C GLU A 61 -3.62 -16.64 17.14
N ARG A 62 -4.81 -17.10 17.52
CA ARG A 62 -5.01 -18.46 17.99
C ARG A 62 -4.81 -19.51 16.89
N ILE A 63 -5.21 -19.22 15.65
CA ILE A 63 -4.99 -20.12 14.51
C ILE A 63 -3.50 -20.22 14.17
N ILE A 64 -2.75 -19.12 14.26
CA ILE A 64 -1.31 -19.13 13.99
C ILE A 64 -0.56 -19.88 15.09
N GLU A 65 -0.94 -19.71 16.36
CA GLU A 65 -0.41 -20.54 17.46
C GLU A 65 -0.60 -22.04 17.22
N MET A 66 -1.74 -22.43 16.64
CA MET A 66 -2.03 -23.83 16.30
C MET A 66 -1.25 -24.31 15.06
N CYS A 67 -1.03 -23.42 14.08
CA CYS A 67 -0.40 -23.76 12.83
C CYS A 67 0.39 -22.57 12.24
N PRO A 68 1.66 -22.39 12.66
CA PRO A 68 2.50 -21.26 12.23
C PRO A 68 2.69 -21.14 10.72
N SER A 69 2.71 -22.28 10.01
CA SER A 69 2.88 -22.31 8.55
C SER A 69 1.79 -21.55 7.78
N LEU A 70 0.61 -21.36 8.40
CA LEU A 70 -0.47 -20.58 7.79
C LEU A 70 -0.11 -19.11 7.59
N LEU A 71 0.83 -18.59 8.37
CA LEU A 71 1.31 -17.20 8.29
C LEU A 71 1.88 -16.86 6.90
N LEU A 72 2.57 -17.82 6.28
CA LEU A 72 3.23 -17.67 4.98
C LEU A 72 2.51 -18.40 3.83
N GLN A 73 1.41 -19.09 4.13
CA GLN A 73 0.70 -19.87 3.11
C GLN A 73 -0.08 -18.94 2.18
N VAL A 74 0.10 -19.12 0.87
CA VAL A 74 -0.54 -18.26 -0.15
C VAL A 74 -1.82 -18.87 -0.71
N ASN A 75 -2.75 -18.01 -1.12
CA ASN A 75 -3.96 -18.42 -1.85
C ASN A 75 -3.71 -18.59 -3.36
N ALA A 76 -4.77 -18.74 -4.16
CA ALA A 76 -4.66 -18.96 -5.61
C ALA A 76 -4.19 -17.75 -6.41
N LYS A 77 -4.05 -16.57 -5.80
CA LYS A 77 -3.47 -15.35 -6.38
C LYS A 77 -2.05 -15.08 -5.89
N GLY A 78 -1.46 -16.00 -5.12
CA GLY A 78 -0.20 -15.76 -4.45
C GLY A 78 -0.31 -14.83 -3.23
N ASP A 79 -1.52 -14.41 -2.82
CA ASP A 79 -1.68 -13.55 -1.65
C ASP A 79 -1.44 -14.37 -0.38
N ALA A 80 -0.50 -13.94 0.45
CA ALA A 80 -0.38 -14.36 1.84
C ALA A 80 -1.44 -13.66 2.73
N PRO A 81 -1.70 -14.11 3.98
CA PRO A 81 -2.64 -13.46 4.89
C PRO A 81 -2.37 -11.96 5.05
N LEU A 82 -1.08 -11.56 5.07
CA LEU A 82 -0.66 -10.16 5.15
C LEU A 82 -1.12 -9.32 3.94
N HIS A 83 -1.05 -9.86 2.72
CA HIS A 83 -1.52 -9.18 1.51
C HIS A 83 -3.03 -8.92 1.59
N VAL A 84 -3.79 -9.93 2.02
CA VAL A 84 -5.24 -9.82 2.14
C VAL A 84 -5.62 -8.83 3.24
N ALA A 85 -4.96 -8.89 4.41
CA ALA A 85 -5.21 -7.93 5.49
C ALA A 85 -4.90 -6.49 5.05
N ALA A 86 -3.81 -6.29 4.30
CA ALA A 86 -3.45 -4.98 3.77
C ALA A 86 -4.42 -4.45 2.70
N ARG A 87 -4.88 -5.33 1.81
CA ARG A 87 -5.87 -4.99 0.77
C ARG A 87 -7.19 -4.51 1.36
N TYR A 88 -7.63 -5.10 2.46
CA TYR A 88 -8.89 -4.73 3.14
C TYR A 88 -8.72 -3.70 4.26
N GLY A 89 -7.49 -3.22 4.50
CA GLY A 89 -7.24 -2.15 5.47
C GLY A 89 -7.34 -2.59 6.94
N HIS A 90 -7.17 -3.88 7.24
CA HIS A 90 -7.28 -4.41 8.60
C HIS A 90 -6.01 -4.15 9.42
N ALA A 91 -5.81 -2.89 9.84
CA ALA A 91 -4.62 -2.45 10.57
C ALA A 91 -4.28 -3.32 11.79
N ALA A 92 -5.27 -3.64 12.63
CA ALA A 92 -5.06 -4.49 13.81
C ALA A 92 -4.58 -5.91 13.45
N VAL A 93 -5.12 -6.49 12.38
CA VAL A 93 -4.70 -7.82 11.91
C VAL A 93 -3.29 -7.76 11.32
N VAL A 94 -2.97 -6.71 10.55
CA VAL A 94 -1.61 -6.51 10.00
C VAL A 94 -0.59 -6.39 11.13
N GLU A 95 -0.89 -5.59 12.16
CA GLU A 95 -0.04 -5.44 13.34
C GLU A 95 0.16 -6.78 14.06
N ALA A 96 -0.92 -7.52 14.33
CA ALA A 96 -0.84 -8.83 14.98
C ALA A 96 0.01 -9.84 14.18
N LEU A 97 -0.20 -9.93 12.85
CA LEU A 97 0.59 -10.81 11.98
C LEU A 97 2.08 -10.49 12.04
N ILE A 98 2.45 -9.20 12.01
CA ILE A 98 3.85 -8.76 12.06
C ILE A 98 4.47 -9.05 13.42
N GLU A 99 3.76 -8.79 14.52
CA GLU A 99 4.27 -9.06 15.87
C GLU A 99 4.50 -10.56 16.11
N ILE A 100 3.56 -11.42 15.66
CA ILE A 100 3.75 -12.88 15.73
C ILE A 100 4.98 -13.29 14.91
N ALA A 101 5.13 -12.77 13.69
CA ALA A 101 6.26 -13.10 12.82
C ALA A 101 7.62 -12.66 13.40
N LYS A 102 7.65 -11.59 14.21
CA LYS A 102 8.87 -11.14 14.91
C LYS A 102 9.21 -12.03 16.09
N GLN A 103 8.21 -12.46 16.86
CA GLN A 103 8.41 -13.32 18.03
C GLN A 103 9.02 -14.68 17.66
N GLU A 104 8.70 -15.21 16.47
CA GLU A 104 9.32 -16.44 15.97
C GLU A 104 10.81 -16.28 15.62
N SER A 105 11.27 -15.06 15.34
CA SER A 105 12.66 -14.80 14.94
C SER A 105 13.64 -14.54 16.11
N ASP A 106 13.14 -14.18 17.30
CA ASP A 106 13.99 -13.93 18.47
C ASP A 106 14.62 -15.21 19.06
N GLN A 107 14.19 -16.40 18.63
CA GLN A 107 14.78 -17.67 19.05
C GLN A 107 15.98 -18.12 18.21
N GLU A 108 16.32 -17.42 17.11
CA GLU A 108 17.41 -17.79 16.19
C GLU A 108 18.37 -16.62 15.91
N ILE A 109 18.82 -15.91 16.94
CA ILE A 109 19.85 -14.85 16.81
C ILE A 109 21.24 -15.49 16.68
N GLU A 110 21.55 -16.16 15.56
CA GLU A 110 22.96 -16.44 15.20
C GLU A 110 23.24 -16.83 13.73
N SER A 111 22.22 -16.99 12.86
CA SER A 111 22.44 -17.65 11.56
C SER A 111 22.49 -16.73 10.33
N GLY A 112 22.24 -15.42 10.45
CA GLY A 112 22.15 -14.53 9.28
C GLY A 112 20.99 -14.86 8.33
N VAL A 113 20.03 -15.67 8.79
CA VAL A 113 18.79 -15.99 8.09
C VAL A 113 17.86 -14.78 8.14
N GLU A 114 17.22 -14.48 7.01
CA GLU A 114 16.19 -13.45 6.92
C GLU A 114 15.03 -13.80 7.87
N SER A 115 14.70 -12.92 8.82
CA SER A 115 13.66 -13.19 9.81
C SER A 115 12.31 -13.51 9.14
N THR A 116 11.49 -14.35 9.75
CA THR A 116 10.13 -14.67 9.26
C THR A 116 9.33 -13.41 8.94
N ALA A 117 9.44 -12.39 9.81
CA ALA A 117 8.83 -11.08 9.59
C ALA A 117 9.33 -10.40 8.30
N ARG A 118 10.65 -10.36 8.08
CA ARG A 118 11.22 -9.74 6.88
C ARG A 118 10.90 -10.51 5.61
N HIS A 119 10.94 -11.84 5.67
CA HIS A 119 10.50 -12.70 4.58
C HIS A 119 9.02 -12.42 4.24
N MET A 120 8.14 -12.41 5.24
CA MET A 120 6.70 -12.15 5.08
C MET A 120 6.42 -10.76 4.47
N LEU A 121 7.13 -9.72 4.91
CA LEU A 121 7.01 -8.35 4.37
C LEU A 121 7.47 -8.26 2.91
N GLY A 122 8.45 -9.08 2.52
CA GLY A 122 8.99 -9.16 1.15
C GLY A 122 8.30 -10.15 0.23
N MET A 123 7.34 -10.92 0.72
CA MET A 123 6.54 -11.79 -0.14
C MET A 123 5.83 -10.97 -1.23
N LYS A 124 5.79 -11.56 -2.42
CA LYS A 124 5.16 -11.01 -3.61
C LYS A 124 4.04 -11.95 -4.04
N ASN A 125 2.88 -11.41 -4.38
CA ASN A 125 1.79 -12.18 -4.98
C ASN A 125 2.02 -12.38 -6.50
N ASP A 126 1.03 -12.93 -7.21
CA ASP A 126 1.15 -13.23 -8.65
C ASP A 126 1.29 -11.96 -9.53
N GLU A 127 0.90 -10.79 -9.02
CA GLU A 127 1.09 -9.47 -9.68
C GLU A 127 2.45 -8.84 -9.30
N GLU A 128 3.27 -9.60 -8.57
CA GLU A 128 4.45 -9.16 -7.84
C GLU A 128 4.22 -8.02 -6.85
N ASP A 129 2.98 -7.82 -6.41
CA ASP A 129 2.64 -6.86 -5.38
C ASP A 129 3.03 -7.42 -4.02
N THR A 130 3.61 -6.55 -3.21
CA THR A 130 3.85 -6.80 -1.78
C THR A 130 2.65 -6.31 -0.97
N ALA A 131 2.56 -6.67 0.31
CA ALA A 131 1.51 -6.17 1.19
C ALA A 131 1.45 -4.62 1.23
N LEU A 132 2.59 -3.93 1.05
CA LEU A 132 2.61 -2.46 0.96
C LEU A 132 1.95 -1.94 -0.33
N HIS A 133 2.12 -2.62 -1.47
CA HIS A 133 1.44 -2.23 -2.71
C HIS A 133 -0.08 -2.32 -2.53
N GLU A 134 -0.56 -3.42 -1.95
CA GLU A 134 -1.99 -3.63 -1.64
C GLU A 134 -2.55 -2.57 -0.68
N ALA A 135 -1.79 -2.20 0.37
CA ALA A 135 -2.17 -1.15 1.31
C ALA A 135 -2.28 0.24 0.64
N VAL A 136 -1.31 0.57 -0.22
CA VAL A 136 -1.32 1.83 -0.97
C VAL A 136 -2.45 1.84 -1.99
N GLN A 137 -2.71 0.71 -2.64
CA GLN A 137 -3.79 0.53 -3.61
C GLN A 137 -5.17 0.67 -2.99
N SER A 138 -5.37 0.14 -1.78
CA SER A 138 -6.61 0.29 -1.02
C SER A 138 -6.77 1.67 -0.39
N GLY A 139 -5.67 2.43 -0.25
CA GLY A 139 -5.68 3.74 0.39
C GLY A 139 -5.66 3.68 1.92
N SER A 140 -5.24 2.56 2.49
CA SER A 140 -5.26 2.32 3.93
C SER A 140 -4.03 2.94 4.61
N LEU A 141 -4.12 4.22 4.99
CA LEU A 141 -3.02 4.98 5.60
C LEU A 141 -2.45 4.29 6.86
N ASP A 142 -3.31 3.77 7.73
CA ASP A 142 -2.88 3.13 8.98
C ASP A 142 -2.06 1.86 8.72
N VAL A 143 -2.50 1.04 7.77
CA VAL A 143 -1.74 -0.14 7.33
C VAL A 143 -0.40 0.27 6.73
N VAL A 144 -0.36 1.31 5.90
CA VAL A 144 0.90 1.82 5.32
C VAL A 144 1.87 2.23 6.43
N LYS A 145 1.40 2.96 7.45
CA LYS A 145 2.25 3.37 8.59
C LYS A 145 2.82 2.18 9.33
N ILE A 146 2.01 1.15 9.60
CA ILE A 146 2.45 -0.08 10.27
C ILE A 146 3.52 -0.79 9.43
N LEU A 147 3.27 -1.00 8.13
CA LEU A 147 4.19 -1.69 7.23
C LEU A 147 5.52 -0.95 7.06
N LEU A 148 5.49 0.38 6.88
CA LEU A 148 6.71 1.21 6.79
C LEU A 148 7.49 1.25 8.10
N GLY A 149 6.81 1.11 9.25
CA GLY A 149 7.44 1.02 10.56
C GLY A 149 8.05 -0.35 10.85
N ALA A 150 7.58 -1.41 10.20
CA ALA A 150 8.01 -2.77 10.46
C ALA A 150 9.40 -3.11 9.90
N ASP A 151 9.76 -2.61 8.71
CA ASP A 151 11.12 -2.75 8.15
C ASP A 151 11.56 -1.46 7.41
N PRO A 152 12.33 -0.58 8.06
CA PRO A 152 12.88 0.62 7.43
C PRO A 152 13.86 0.32 6.29
N ALA A 153 14.48 -0.86 6.27
CA ALA A 153 15.45 -1.29 5.26
C ALA A 153 14.80 -2.02 4.08
N PHE A 154 13.47 -2.08 4.02
CA PHE A 154 12.75 -2.67 2.91
C PHE A 154 13.09 -1.95 1.59
N PRO A 155 13.37 -2.66 0.48
CA PRO A 155 13.83 -2.02 -0.76
C PRO A 155 12.74 -1.23 -1.51
N TYR A 156 11.47 -1.33 -1.10
CA TYR A 156 10.31 -0.64 -1.72
C TYR A 156 10.30 -0.77 -3.26
N SER A 157 10.62 -1.97 -3.75
CA SER A 157 10.77 -2.27 -5.18
C SER A 157 9.45 -2.18 -5.94
N ALA A 158 9.54 -2.09 -7.26
CA ALA A 158 8.38 -2.10 -8.13
C ALA A 158 7.72 -3.49 -8.21
N ASN A 159 6.40 -3.49 -8.43
CA ASN A 159 5.62 -4.67 -8.77
C ASN A 159 5.81 -5.11 -10.24
N GLY A 160 5.03 -6.09 -10.69
CA GLY A 160 5.14 -6.67 -12.03
C GLY A 160 4.72 -5.71 -13.14
N SER A 161 3.97 -4.66 -12.79
CA SER A 161 3.63 -3.54 -13.68
C SER A 161 4.72 -2.46 -13.72
N GLY A 162 5.81 -2.64 -12.97
CA GLY A 162 6.86 -1.63 -12.83
C GLY A 162 6.43 -0.43 -11.98
N GLU A 163 5.38 -0.57 -11.16
CA GLU A 163 4.88 0.49 -10.29
C GLU A 163 5.47 0.35 -8.89
N THR A 164 6.12 1.39 -8.36
CA THR A 164 6.55 1.42 -6.96
C THR A 164 5.41 1.86 -6.04
N PRO A 165 5.49 1.60 -4.72
CA PRO A 165 4.48 2.09 -3.77
C PRO A 165 4.30 3.61 -3.84
N LEU A 166 5.39 4.37 -4.02
CA LEU A 166 5.31 5.83 -4.18
C LEU A 166 4.64 6.22 -5.51
N TYR A 167 4.92 5.50 -6.60
CA TYR A 167 4.24 5.73 -7.88
C TYR A 167 2.73 5.47 -7.76
N LEU A 168 2.31 4.36 -7.14
CA LEU A 168 0.91 4.02 -6.92
C LEU A 168 0.19 5.10 -6.10
N ALA A 169 0.80 5.56 -5.00
CA ALA A 169 0.24 6.61 -4.15
C ALA A 169 0.02 7.92 -4.94
N ALA A 170 0.99 8.30 -5.78
CA ALA A 170 0.91 9.47 -6.64
C ALA A 170 -0.13 9.32 -7.77
N ALA A 171 -0.17 8.16 -8.43
CA ALA A 171 -1.09 7.85 -9.51
C ALA A 171 -2.55 7.89 -9.06
N ARG A 172 -2.80 7.45 -7.82
CA ARG A 172 -4.13 7.46 -7.20
C ARG A 172 -4.44 8.74 -6.40
N ALA A 173 -3.51 9.69 -6.33
CA ALA A 173 -3.63 10.95 -5.57
C ALA A 173 -3.82 10.77 -4.05
N HIS A 174 -3.26 9.72 -3.44
CA HIS A 174 -3.26 9.51 -1.99
C HIS A 174 -2.15 10.35 -1.34
N LYS A 175 -2.48 11.61 -1.05
CA LYS A 175 -1.52 12.61 -0.58
C LYS A 175 -0.83 12.23 0.72
N GLU A 176 -1.63 11.77 1.69
CA GLU A 176 -1.16 11.41 3.03
C GLU A 176 -0.22 10.20 2.98
N ILE A 177 -0.60 9.18 2.20
CA ILE A 177 0.24 8.00 1.95
C ILE A 177 1.55 8.38 1.25
N SER A 178 1.49 9.26 0.25
CA SER A 178 2.69 9.76 -0.44
C SER A 178 3.62 10.46 0.55
N ALA A 179 3.08 11.28 1.45
CA ALA A 179 3.84 12.00 2.46
C ALA A 179 4.50 11.04 3.47
N GLU A 180 3.76 10.03 3.96
CA GLU A 180 4.31 9.01 4.87
C GLU A 180 5.46 8.23 4.24
N ILE A 181 5.30 7.76 2.99
CA ILE A 181 6.36 7.05 2.26
C ILE A 181 7.61 7.95 2.12
N LEU A 182 7.43 9.22 1.72
CA LEU A 182 8.55 10.17 1.59
C LEU A 182 9.23 10.51 2.91
N GLN A 183 8.51 10.44 4.03
CA GLN A 183 9.05 10.74 5.35
C GLN A 183 9.81 9.54 5.94
N LYS A 184 9.30 8.33 5.73
CA LYS A 184 9.85 7.10 6.32
C LYS A 184 10.92 6.44 5.45
N CYS A 185 10.88 6.66 4.14
CA CYS A 185 11.84 6.10 3.20
C CYS A 185 12.89 7.17 2.84
N PRO A 186 14.18 7.02 3.21
CA PRO A 186 15.22 7.99 2.86
C PRO A 186 15.56 8.01 1.36
N SER A 187 15.31 6.90 0.64
CA SER A 187 15.49 6.80 -0.82
C SER A 187 14.35 5.98 -1.45
N PRO A 188 13.14 6.54 -1.56
CA PRO A 188 12.03 5.82 -2.16
C PRO A 188 12.29 5.63 -3.67
N ALA A 189 12.13 4.40 -4.14
CA ALA A 189 12.06 4.13 -5.56
C ALA A 189 10.88 4.92 -6.14
N HIS A 190 11.18 5.82 -7.07
CA HIS A 190 10.23 6.77 -7.67
C HIS A 190 10.03 6.50 -9.15
N GLU A 191 10.66 5.44 -9.66
CA GLU A 191 10.45 4.92 -10.99
C GLU A 191 9.08 4.27 -11.08
N GLY A 192 8.63 4.09 -12.31
CA GLY A 192 7.29 3.69 -12.65
C GLY A 192 7.26 3.11 -14.06
N PRO A 193 6.09 2.60 -14.48
CA PRO A 193 5.93 1.94 -15.76
C PRO A 193 6.39 2.83 -16.92
N ASN A 194 7.08 2.22 -17.88
CA ASN A 194 7.54 2.88 -19.10
C ASN A 194 8.48 4.09 -18.85
N GLY A 195 9.26 4.05 -17.77
CA GLY A 195 10.19 5.13 -17.41
C GLY A 195 9.52 6.39 -16.86
N LYS A 196 8.21 6.32 -16.57
CA LYS A 196 7.50 7.41 -15.89
C LYS A 196 7.87 7.41 -14.42
N THR A 197 7.96 8.59 -13.81
CA THR A 197 8.21 8.71 -12.36
C THR A 197 6.92 8.97 -11.60
N ALA A 198 6.95 8.80 -10.28
CA ALA A 198 5.83 9.15 -9.39
C ALA A 198 5.33 10.59 -9.61
N LEU A 199 6.24 11.52 -9.95
CA LEU A 199 5.87 12.90 -10.30
C LEU A 199 5.04 12.98 -11.58
N HIS A 200 5.38 12.21 -12.62
CA HIS A 200 4.58 12.14 -13.84
C HIS A 200 3.16 11.62 -13.54
N ALA A 201 3.06 10.64 -12.65
CA ALA A 201 1.78 10.09 -12.20
C ALA A 201 0.92 11.15 -11.48
N ALA A 202 1.51 11.92 -10.55
CA ALA A 202 0.81 12.97 -9.80
C ALA A 202 0.26 14.10 -10.69
N VAL A 203 1.00 14.50 -11.73
CA VAL A 203 0.55 15.54 -12.67
C VAL A 203 -0.58 15.01 -13.56
N CYS A 204 -0.48 13.77 -14.02
CA CYS A 204 -1.52 13.12 -14.84
C CYS A 204 -2.82 12.92 -14.04
N SER A 205 -2.73 12.46 -12.79
CA SER A 205 -3.90 12.23 -11.94
C SER A 205 -4.67 13.52 -11.67
N ARG A 206 -3.98 14.66 -11.47
CA ARG A 206 -4.59 16.02 -11.40
C ARG A 206 -5.31 16.42 -12.69
N SER A 207 -4.70 16.20 -13.86
CA SER A 207 -5.30 16.60 -15.15
C SER A 207 -6.53 15.77 -15.49
N CYS A 208 -6.52 14.48 -15.18
CA CYS A 208 -7.67 13.59 -15.34
C CYS A 208 -8.82 13.92 -14.38
N ALA A 209 -8.52 14.41 -13.17
CA ALA A 209 -9.53 14.91 -12.23
C ALA A 209 -10.15 16.24 -12.71
N ALA A 210 -9.34 17.19 -13.21
CA ALA A 210 -9.82 18.45 -13.77
C ALA A 210 -10.72 18.25 -15.02
N SER A 211 -10.42 17.24 -15.84
CA SER A 211 -11.23 16.87 -17.02
C SER A 211 -12.61 16.31 -16.66
N ARG A 212 -12.81 15.86 -15.41
CA ARG A 212 -14.08 15.28 -14.93
C ARG A 212 -15.06 16.33 -14.40
N CYS A 213 -14.66 17.59 -14.27
CA CYS A 213 -15.52 18.69 -13.83
C CYS A 213 -16.34 19.35 -14.95
N HIS A 214 -16.25 18.91 -16.21
CA HIS A 214 -17.03 19.46 -17.34
C HIS A 214 -18.21 18.56 -17.76
N LYS A 215 -18.97 18.02 -16.80
CA LYS A 215 -20.23 17.30 -17.08
C LYS A 215 -21.42 17.73 -16.24
N LEU A 216 -21.45 18.99 -15.84
CA LEU A 216 -22.69 19.67 -15.43
C LEU A 216 -22.75 21.04 -16.11
N HIS A 217 -23.12 21.06 -17.39
CA HIS A 217 -24.15 21.95 -17.92
C HIS A 217 -24.49 21.54 -19.36
N ARG A 218 -25.79 21.33 -19.57
CA ARG A 218 -26.43 21.00 -20.84
C ARG A 218 -26.23 22.12 -21.88
N SER A 219 -26.13 21.68 -23.13
CA SER A 219 -26.58 22.32 -24.37
C SER A 219 -25.55 23.04 -25.25
N SER A 220 -25.46 22.49 -26.47
CA SER A 220 -25.22 23.17 -27.75
C SER A 220 -23.76 23.50 -28.17
N ARG A 221 -23.28 22.61 -29.06
CA ARG A 221 -22.55 22.88 -30.31
C ARG A 221 -21.00 23.00 -30.28
N PHE A 222 -20.44 22.23 -31.23
CA PHE A 222 -19.06 22.16 -31.76
C PHE A 222 -17.99 21.41 -30.96
N LEU A 223 -17.67 20.20 -31.47
CA LEU A 223 -16.43 19.45 -31.24
C LEU A 223 -15.24 20.19 -31.88
N PRO A 224 -14.01 19.96 -31.38
CA PRO A 224 -13.13 19.06 -32.14
C PRO A 224 -12.48 17.96 -31.29
N SER A 225 -12.07 16.91 -32.00
CA SER A 225 -11.46 15.64 -31.56
C SER A 225 -10.29 15.76 -30.57
N PRO A 226 -10.10 14.77 -29.67
CA PRO A 226 -9.00 14.78 -28.70
C PRO A 226 -7.69 14.39 -29.39
N ARG A 227 -6.78 15.35 -29.54
CA ARG A 227 -5.38 15.05 -29.84
C ARG A 227 -4.72 14.47 -28.58
N SER A 228 -4.21 13.26 -28.72
CA SER A 228 -3.30 12.56 -27.82
C SER A 228 -2.40 13.49 -26.97
N CYS A 229 -2.59 13.47 -25.64
CA CYS A 229 -1.63 14.04 -24.69
C CYS A 229 -0.36 13.18 -24.65
N LEU A 230 0.45 13.28 -25.71
CA LEU A 230 1.83 12.83 -25.72
C LEU A 230 2.65 13.91 -25.02
N ILE A 231 2.96 13.71 -23.73
CA ILE A 231 4.07 14.44 -23.10
C ILE A 231 5.35 13.79 -23.65
N PRO A 232 6.23 14.51 -24.36
CA PRO A 232 7.41 13.90 -24.96
C PRO A 232 8.40 13.46 -23.87
N ASN A 233 8.87 12.21 -23.99
CA ASN A 233 9.99 11.67 -23.24
C ASN A 233 11.30 12.30 -23.73
N SER A 234 11.58 13.55 -23.37
CA SER A 234 12.95 14.06 -23.33
C SER A 234 13.05 15.36 -22.55
N THR A 235 14.01 15.37 -21.63
CA THR A 235 14.46 16.50 -20.81
C THR A 235 13.52 16.91 -19.65
N THR A 236 14.04 16.65 -18.45
CA THR A 236 13.70 17.22 -17.14
C THR A 236 13.54 18.75 -17.12
N THR A 237 13.83 19.45 -18.22
CA THR A 237 13.78 20.90 -18.36
C THR A 237 12.35 21.44 -18.50
N SER A 238 11.41 20.66 -19.05
CA SER A 238 10.03 21.17 -19.28
C SER A 238 9.13 21.10 -18.05
N LEU A 239 9.45 20.28 -17.04
CA LEU A 239 8.71 20.24 -15.77
C LEU A 239 8.97 21.47 -14.89
N PHE A 240 10.07 22.19 -15.12
CA PHE A 240 10.35 23.46 -14.45
C PHE A 240 9.42 24.61 -14.89
N ALA A 241 8.74 24.49 -16.04
CA ALA A 241 7.87 25.54 -16.56
C ALA A 241 6.51 25.67 -15.83
N LEU A 242 6.19 24.74 -14.93
CA LEU A 242 5.01 24.78 -14.06
C LEU A 242 5.32 25.28 -12.64
N ILE A 243 6.58 25.61 -12.36
CA ILE A 243 6.97 26.27 -11.11
C ILE A 243 6.74 27.78 -11.30
N PRO A 244 5.93 28.45 -10.46
CA PRO A 244 5.76 29.90 -10.54
C PRO A 244 7.13 30.59 -10.55
N SER A 245 7.33 31.52 -11.48
CA SER A 245 8.62 32.17 -11.82
C SER A 245 9.27 33.01 -10.69
N HIS A 246 8.87 32.82 -9.44
CA HIS A 246 9.36 33.56 -8.27
C HIS A 246 10.23 32.74 -7.30
N THR A 247 10.39 31.42 -7.46
CA THR A 247 11.35 30.66 -6.63
C THR A 247 12.74 30.63 -7.28
N ARG A 248 13.55 31.66 -6.99
CA ARG A 248 14.98 31.67 -7.29
C ARG A 248 15.69 30.73 -6.30
N LEU A 249 15.86 29.45 -6.66
CA LEU A 249 16.55 28.45 -5.83
C LEU A 249 18.07 28.61 -5.98
N SER A 250 18.76 28.93 -4.89
CA SER A 250 20.19 29.29 -4.91
C SER A 250 21.15 28.10 -4.79
N HIS A 251 20.71 26.85 -4.55
CA HIS A 251 21.59 25.67 -4.39
C HIS A 251 21.03 24.42 -5.10
N PRO A 252 21.89 23.52 -5.63
CA PRO A 252 21.46 22.27 -6.26
C PRO A 252 20.93 21.30 -5.19
N MET A 253 19.62 21.26 -5.00
CA MET A 253 18.97 20.29 -4.11
C MET A 253 18.90 18.88 -4.75
N ASN A 254 19.12 17.86 -3.93
CA ASN A 254 19.06 16.43 -4.28
C ASN A 254 17.71 16.06 -4.94
N ARG A 255 17.70 15.18 -5.95
CA ARG A 255 16.50 14.82 -6.76
C ARG A 255 15.31 14.36 -5.91
N SER A 256 15.56 13.64 -4.82
CA SER A 256 14.53 13.21 -3.85
C SER A 256 13.83 14.38 -3.16
N VAL A 257 14.57 15.46 -2.87
CA VAL A 257 14.03 16.68 -2.24
C VAL A 257 13.08 17.41 -3.21
N ASN A 258 13.36 17.38 -4.51
CA ASN A 258 12.52 17.98 -5.54
C ASN A 258 11.17 17.24 -5.68
N ILE A 259 11.19 15.90 -5.68
CA ILE A 259 9.96 15.10 -5.72
C ILE A 259 9.11 15.30 -4.46
N SER A 260 9.75 15.32 -3.29
CA SER A 260 9.06 15.56 -2.01
C SER A 260 8.43 16.96 -1.95
N TRP A 261 9.16 18.00 -2.36
CA TRP A 261 8.65 19.36 -2.40
C TRP A 261 7.51 19.52 -3.42
N VAL A 262 7.63 18.99 -4.63
CA VAL A 262 6.58 19.14 -5.65
C VAL A 262 5.32 18.35 -5.30
N LEU A 263 5.45 17.14 -4.74
CA LEU A 263 4.29 16.42 -4.23
C LEU A 263 3.66 17.21 -3.08
N LYS A 264 4.43 17.70 -2.10
CA LYS A 264 3.89 18.44 -0.95
C LYS A 264 3.27 19.79 -1.32
N VAL A 265 3.96 20.62 -2.12
CA VAL A 265 3.51 21.96 -2.53
C VAL A 265 2.40 21.91 -3.58
N GLY A 266 2.50 21.01 -4.57
CA GLY A 266 1.42 20.79 -5.54
C GLY A 266 0.11 20.32 -4.89
N TYR A 267 0.18 19.82 -3.65
CA TYR A 267 -0.96 19.46 -2.82
C TYR A 267 -1.46 20.57 -1.86
N GLU A 268 -0.60 21.49 -1.41
CA GLU A 268 -0.92 22.58 -0.47
C GLU A 268 -1.46 23.87 -1.15
N GLU A 269 -1.02 24.20 -2.38
CA GLU A 269 -1.45 25.43 -3.09
C GLU A 269 -2.96 25.53 -3.40
N VAL A 270 -3.77 24.53 -3.03
CA VAL A 270 -5.24 24.55 -3.20
C VAL A 270 -6.00 24.74 -1.88
N ILE A 271 -5.36 24.62 -0.71
CA ILE A 271 -6.08 24.76 0.58
C ILE A 271 -6.22 26.24 0.97
N HIS A 272 -5.29 27.09 0.56
CA HIS A 272 -5.37 28.53 0.82
C HIS A 272 -5.18 29.28 -0.49
N GLY A 273 -6.30 29.59 -1.15
CA GLY A 273 -6.37 30.78 -1.99
C GLY A 273 -6.27 32.02 -1.11
N ASP A 274 -5.13 32.20 -0.43
CA ASP A 274 -4.73 33.48 0.11
C ASP A 274 -3.25 33.46 0.50
N GLN A 275 -2.58 34.57 0.19
CA GLN A 275 -1.15 34.77 0.34
C GLN A 275 -0.70 34.57 1.79
N ALA A 276 0.08 33.52 2.06
CA ALA A 276 0.86 33.44 3.28
C ALA A 276 2.20 32.75 3.03
N SER A 277 3.26 33.55 3.11
CA SER A 277 4.68 33.20 3.05
C SER A 277 5.02 31.99 3.93
N LEU A 278 5.17 30.81 3.33
CA LEU A 278 5.66 29.61 4.01
C LEU A 278 7.18 29.71 4.22
N LYS A 279 7.59 30.03 5.46
CA LYS A 279 8.97 29.89 5.91
C LYS A 279 9.30 28.40 6.09
N LEU A 280 10.35 27.94 5.44
CA LEU A 280 10.90 26.58 5.59
C LEU A 280 11.26 26.29 7.07
N PRO A 281 10.97 25.09 7.61
CA PRO A 281 11.48 24.67 8.90
C PRO A 281 13.00 24.48 8.83
N LYS A 282 13.72 25.03 9.82
CA LYS A 282 15.19 25.08 9.92
C LYS A 282 15.92 23.73 10.08
N ALA A 283 15.25 22.59 9.90
CA ALA A 283 15.83 21.27 10.21
C ALA A 283 16.52 20.59 9.01
N TRP A 284 16.76 21.30 7.89
CA TRP A 284 17.24 20.71 6.64
C TRP A 284 18.29 21.61 5.95
N ILE A 285 19.30 22.06 6.71
CA ILE A 285 20.55 22.61 6.15
C ILE A 285 21.65 21.60 6.43
#